data_AF-A0A967WMJ7-F1
#
_entry.id   AF-A0A967WMJ7-F1
#
_cell.length_a   1.000
_cell.length_b   1.000
_cell.length_c   1.000
_cell.angle_alpha   90.00
_cell.angle_beta   90.00
_cell.angle_gamma   90.00
#
_symmetry.space_group_name_H-M   'P 1'
#
loop_
_entity.id
_entity.type
_entity.pdbx_description
1 polymer ?
#
loop_
_entity_poly.entity_id
_entity_poly.type
_entity_poly.pdbx_seq_one_letter_code
_entity_poly.pdbx_strand_id
1 'polypeptide(L)'
;MFVKISKTDNKVLRWLSKATDKNEDRPVLRAIHLDDSAAVTSDGHRLHAAKLETVEERGTFEFAKIPAGSTVAEAEPADGQFPRYQQIIDDLPDGGIEVVVNANYLRDAIQGMTGKDAWVRLIAHENHKPKPLEVYGEVAGQPAYAVVMPIVPWMAGEESFEEDKPKWRPGREG
;
A
#
# COMPACT_ATOMS: atom_id res chain seq x y z
N MET A 1 -19.73 19.42 -5.82
CA MET A 1 -19.14 19.65 -7.16
C MET A 1 -18.91 18.32 -7.87
N PHE A 2 -18.74 18.32 -9.19
CA PHE A 2 -18.48 17.10 -9.97
C PHE A 2 -17.06 17.10 -10.50
N VAL A 3 -16.30 16.05 -10.19
CA VAL A 3 -14.93 15.82 -10.65
C VAL A 3 -14.98 14.84 -11.82
N LYS A 4 -14.39 15.21 -12.95
CA LYS A 4 -14.27 14.29 -14.10
C LYS A 4 -13.12 13.33 -13.84
N ILE A 5 -13.35 12.05 -14.06
CA ILE A 5 -12.37 11.00 -13.76
C ILE A 5 -12.31 9.96 -14.88
N SER A 6 -11.11 9.51 -15.21
CA SER A 6 -10.93 8.33 -16.07
C SER A 6 -11.35 7.05 -15.34
N LYS A 7 -11.53 5.94 -16.09
CA LYS A 7 -11.78 4.62 -15.49
C LYS A 7 -10.60 4.13 -14.63
N THR A 8 -9.38 4.53 -14.99
CA THR A 8 -8.17 4.20 -14.22
C THR A 8 -8.15 4.99 -12.93
N ASP A 9 -8.31 6.31 -13.00
CA ASP A 9 -8.36 7.19 -11.82
C ASP A 9 -9.54 6.83 -10.91
N ASN A 10 -10.68 6.39 -11.44
CA ASN A 10 -11.79 5.86 -10.64
C ASN A 10 -11.37 4.70 -9.74
N LYS A 11 -10.58 3.74 -10.27
CA LYS A 11 -10.07 2.62 -9.47
C LYS A 11 -9.08 3.11 -8.42
N VAL A 12 -8.20 4.05 -8.78
CA VAL A 12 -7.21 4.63 -7.86
C VAL A 12 -7.89 5.40 -6.74
N LEU A 13 -8.84 6.28 -7.04
CA LEU A 13 -9.60 7.04 -6.05
C LEU A 13 -10.38 6.12 -5.09
N ARG A 14 -10.93 5.00 -5.59
CA ARG A 14 -11.58 3.99 -4.73
C ARG A 14 -10.59 3.22 -3.85
N TRP A 15 -9.33 3.09 -4.26
CA TRP A 15 -8.28 2.49 -3.43
C TRP A 15 -7.76 3.49 -2.40
N LEU A 16 -7.58 4.75 -2.79
CA LEU A 16 -7.25 5.85 -1.90
C LEU A 16 -8.29 5.96 -0.78
N SER A 17 -9.59 6.01 -1.11
CA SER A 17 -10.67 6.15 -0.12
C SER A 17 -10.79 5.02 0.92
N LYS A 18 -9.98 3.95 0.82
CA LYS A 18 -9.85 2.94 1.88
C LYS A 18 -9.00 3.40 3.07
N ALA A 19 -8.20 4.44 2.89
CA ALA A 19 -7.35 5.05 3.92
C ALA A 19 -7.90 6.40 4.41
N THR A 20 -9.15 6.74 4.10
CA THR A 20 -9.86 7.81 4.82
C THR A 20 -10.46 7.26 6.12
N ASP A 21 -10.58 8.10 7.14
CA ASP A 21 -11.35 7.76 8.34
C ASP A 21 -12.69 8.48 8.34
N LYS A 22 -13.78 7.73 8.06
CA LYS A 22 -15.14 8.28 7.98
C LYS A 22 -15.70 8.76 9.31
N ASN A 23 -15.15 8.32 10.43
CA ASN A 23 -15.63 8.65 11.78
C ASN A 23 -14.76 9.71 12.47
N GLU A 24 -13.77 10.25 11.76
CA GLU A 24 -12.83 11.21 12.30
C GLU A 24 -13.46 12.60 12.44
N ASP A 25 -13.15 13.27 13.56
CA ASP A 25 -13.61 14.63 13.87
C ASP A 25 -12.92 15.66 12.98
N ARG A 26 -11.73 15.34 12.46
CA ARG A 26 -10.96 16.17 11.52
C ARG A 26 -11.47 15.94 10.08
N PRO A 27 -12.25 16.86 9.48
CA PRO A 27 -12.86 16.63 8.17
C PRO A 27 -11.84 16.35 7.05
N VAL A 28 -10.65 16.94 7.15
CA VAL A 28 -9.55 16.71 6.20
C VAL A 28 -9.09 15.24 6.10
N LEU A 29 -9.29 14.42 7.13
CA LEU A 29 -8.93 12.99 7.12
C LEU A 29 -10.04 12.08 6.54
N ARG A 30 -11.24 12.63 6.32
CA ARG A 30 -12.32 12.01 5.52
C ARG A 30 -12.12 12.19 4.02
N ALA A 31 -11.19 13.05 3.64
CA ALA A 31 -11.04 13.58 2.30
C ALA A 31 -9.81 13.04 1.56
N ILE A 32 -9.79 13.29 0.25
CA ILE A 32 -8.64 13.08 -0.61
C ILE A 32 -8.07 14.45 -0.97
N HIS A 33 -6.80 14.66 -0.68
CA HIS A 33 -6.03 15.83 -1.09
C HIS A 33 -5.50 15.63 -2.51
N LEU A 34 -5.77 16.59 -3.39
CA LEU A 34 -5.33 16.60 -4.78
C LEU A 34 -4.37 17.77 -4.98
N ASP A 35 -3.09 17.47 -5.23
CA ASP A 35 -2.08 18.45 -5.59
C ASP A 35 -1.44 18.12 -6.96
N ASP A 36 -0.45 18.90 -7.37
CA ASP A 36 0.23 18.71 -8.67
C ASP A 36 1.10 17.45 -8.74
N SER A 37 1.45 16.87 -7.59
CA SER A 37 2.33 15.72 -7.48
C SER A 37 1.56 14.41 -7.34
N ALA A 38 0.48 14.40 -6.55
CA ALA A 38 -0.28 13.21 -6.23
C ALA A 38 -1.68 13.51 -5.68
N ALA A 39 -2.51 12.47 -5.70
CA ALA A 39 -3.68 12.37 -4.83
C ALA A 39 -3.31 11.59 -3.57
N VAL A 40 -3.63 12.14 -2.40
CA VAL A 40 -3.17 11.67 -1.10
C VAL A 40 -4.32 11.60 -0.11
N THR A 41 -4.31 10.60 0.76
CA THR A 41 -5.28 10.47 1.85
C THR A 41 -4.68 9.72 3.03
N SER A 42 -5.22 9.93 4.23
CA SER A 42 -4.71 9.36 5.46
C SER A 42 -5.80 9.32 6.53
N ASP A 43 -5.73 8.32 7.40
CA ASP A 43 -6.53 8.16 8.62
C ASP A 43 -5.72 8.49 9.89
N GLY A 44 -4.56 9.14 9.74
CA GLY A 44 -3.63 9.44 10.84
C GLY A 44 -2.73 8.27 11.25
N HIS A 45 -3.00 7.04 10.79
CA HIS A 45 -2.17 5.86 11.06
C HIS A 45 -1.49 5.31 9.81
N ARG A 46 -2.11 5.47 8.64
CA ARG A 46 -1.55 5.13 7.34
C ARG A 46 -1.81 6.24 6.34
N LEU A 47 -1.05 6.20 5.25
CA LEU A 47 -1.18 7.13 4.13
C LEU A 47 -1.21 6.35 2.83
N HIS A 48 -2.17 6.66 1.96
CA HIS A 48 -2.16 6.21 0.58
C HIS A 48 -1.92 7.41 -0.33
N ALA A 49 -1.01 7.26 -1.30
CA ALA A 49 -0.75 8.26 -2.32
C ALA A 49 -0.66 7.60 -3.70
N ALA A 50 -1.16 8.28 -4.72
CA ALA A 50 -1.04 7.84 -6.10
C ALA A 50 -1.07 9.03 -7.05
N LYS A 51 -0.35 8.93 -8.17
CA LYS A 51 -0.47 9.90 -9.26
C LYS A 51 -1.77 9.64 -10.02
N LEU A 52 -2.53 10.69 -10.28
CA LEU A 52 -3.71 10.64 -11.15
C LEU A 52 -3.35 11.16 -12.54
N GLU A 53 -3.94 10.57 -13.57
CA GLU A 53 -3.63 10.92 -14.95
C GLU A 53 -4.50 12.04 -15.49
N THR A 54 -5.78 12.08 -15.09
CA THR A 54 -6.81 12.91 -15.76
C THR A 54 -7.52 13.90 -14.85
N VAL A 55 -7.19 13.91 -13.55
CA VAL A 55 -7.85 14.79 -12.58
C VAL A 55 -7.11 16.13 -12.52
N GLU A 56 -7.78 17.19 -12.96
CA GLU A 56 -7.23 18.55 -13.04
C GLU A 56 -7.52 19.37 -11.78
N GLU A 57 -8.51 18.96 -10.99
CA GLU A 57 -8.90 19.60 -9.76
C GLU A 57 -7.78 19.58 -8.72
N ARG A 58 -7.69 20.66 -7.94
CA ARG A 58 -6.71 20.84 -6.85
C ARG A 58 -7.43 21.27 -5.59
N GLY A 59 -6.97 20.78 -4.45
CA GLY A 59 -7.58 21.01 -3.15
C GLY A 59 -7.93 19.71 -2.43
N THR A 60 -8.61 19.83 -1.30
CA THR A 60 -8.98 18.70 -0.45
C THR A 60 -10.48 18.46 -0.57
N PHE A 61 -10.88 17.25 -0.97
CA PHE A 61 -12.27 16.95 -1.28
C PHE A 61 -12.77 15.68 -0.59
N GLU A 62 -13.93 15.80 0.06
CA GLU A 62 -14.68 14.66 0.59
C GLU A 62 -15.57 14.10 -0.53
N PHE A 63 -15.33 12.86 -0.94
CA PHE A 63 -16.10 12.20 -1.99
C PHE A 63 -17.26 11.41 -1.38
N ALA A 64 -18.51 11.82 -1.65
CA ALA A 64 -19.70 11.17 -1.09
C ALA A 64 -19.80 9.69 -1.51
N LYS A 65 -19.56 9.41 -2.80
CA LYS A 65 -19.46 8.05 -3.34
C LYS A 65 -18.63 8.08 -4.62
N ILE A 66 -17.79 7.06 -4.81
CA ILE A 66 -17.06 6.80 -6.06
C ILE A 66 -17.55 5.47 -6.62
N PRO A 67 -18.64 5.44 -7.42
CA PRO A 67 -19.16 4.20 -8.00
C PRO A 67 -18.15 3.58 -8.97
N ALA A 68 -18.10 2.25 -8.99
CA ALA A 68 -17.21 1.51 -9.87
C ALA A 68 -17.50 1.82 -11.35
N GLY A 69 -16.47 2.23 -12.08
CA GLY A 69 -16.58 2.49 -13.52
C GLY A 69 -17.23 3.83 -13.89
N SER A 70 -17.61 4.65 -12.89
CA SER A 70 -18.09 6.00 -13.13
C SER A 70 -16.99 6.89 -13.72
N THR A 71 -17.37 7.77 -14.63
CA THR A 71 -16.50 8.81 -15.21
C THR A 71 -16.67 10.17 -14.54
N VAL A 72 -17.54 10.25 -13.54
CA VAL A 72 -17.79 11.44 -12.73
C VAL A 72 -17.91 11.02 -11.27
N ALA A 73 -17.32 11.80 -10.37
CA ALA A 73 -17.53 11.64 -8.93
C ALA A 73 -18.03 12.95 -8.32
N GLU A 74 -18.97 12.82 -7.39
CA GLU A 74 -19.43 13.94 -6.59
C GLU A 74 -18.50 14.12 -5.39
N ALA A 75 -18.07 15.35 -5.18
CA ALA A 75 -17.17 15.72 -4.10
C ALA A 75 -17.52 17.09 -3.53
N GLU A 76 -17.20 17.31 -2.27
CA GLU A 76 -17.34 18.60 -1.59
C GLU A 76 -15.98 19.03 -1.04
N PRO A 77 -15.65 20.34 -1.06
CA PRO A 77 -14.44 20.82 -0.38
C PRO A 77 -14.47 20.43 1.10
N ALA A 78 -13.38 19.86 1.60
CA ALA A 78 -13.26 19.55 3.01
C ALA A 78 -12.76 20.77 3.79
N ASP A 79 -13.32 20.99 4.97
CA ASP A 79 -12.89 22.07 5.86
C ASP A 79 -11.54 21.76 6.50
N GLY A 80 -10.63 22.74 6.47
CA GLY A 80 -9.33 22.69 7.14
C GLY A 80 -8.15 22.48 6.18
N GLN A 81 -6.95 22.38 6.77
CA GLN A 81 -5.72 22.17 6.03
C GLN A 81 -5.29 20.71 6.11
N PHE A 82 -5.06 20.09 4.96
CA PHE A 82 -4.52 18.72 4.91
C PHE A 82 -3.09 18.70 5.49
N PRO A 83 -2.69 17.67 6.26
CA PRO A 83 -1.35 17.58 6.82
C PRO A 83 -0.25 17.65 5.74
N ARG A 84 0.91 18.24 6.09
CA ARG A 84 2.09 18.28 5.21
C ARG A 84 2.75 16.90 5.13
N TYR A 85 2.16 16.02 4.33
CA TYR A 85 2.57 14.62 4.23
C TYR A 85 3.99 14.42 3.69
N GLN A 86 4.54 15.39 2.96
CA GLN A 86 5.92 15.31 2.46
C GLN A 86 6.94 15.26 3.60
N GLN A 87 6.59 15.68 4.82
CA GLN A 87 7.47 15.65 5.99
C GLN A 87 7.67 14.25 6.58
N ILE A 88 6.87 13.26 6.17
CA ILE A 88 6.96 11.87 6.65
C ILE A 88 7.44 10.89 5.57
N ILE A 89 7.66 11.39 4.35
CA ILE A 89 8.23 10.61 3.26
C ILE A 89 9.73 10.87 3.31
N ASP A 90 10.42 10.12 4.17
CA ASP A 90 11.87 10.07 4.14
C ASP A 90 12.33 9.19 2.97
N ASP A 91 13.43 9.58 2.32
CA ASP A 91 14.19 8.62 1.52
C ASP A 91 14.56 7.44 2.42
N LEU A 92 14.69 6.24 1.85
CA LEU A 92 15.14 5.05 2.59
C LEU A 92 16.33 5.46 3.46
N PRO A 93 16.21 5.41 4.80
CA PRO A 93 17.26 5.93 5.67
C PRO A 93 18.56 5.17 5.40
N ASP A 94 19.71 5.80 5.63
CA ASP A 94 21.00 5.10 5.53
C ASP A 94 20.97 3.85 6.44
N GLY A 95 21.06 2.66 5.84
CA GLY A 95 20.91 1.37 6.54
C GLY A 95 19.49 0.77 6.52
N GLY A 96 18.54 1.40 5.84
CA GLY A 96 17.23 0.85 5.54
C GLY A 96 17.35 -0.40 4.66
N ILE A 97 16.52 -1.40 4.93
CA ILE A 97 16.53 -2.65 4.17
C ILE A 97 15.30 -2.72 3.28
N GLU A 98 15.52 -2.82 1.98
CA GLU A 98 14.47 -3.03 0.99
C GLU A 98 14.16 -4.52 0.86
N VAL A 99 12.88 -4.87 0.91
CA VAL A 99 12.39 -6.24 0.67
C VAL A 99 11.32 -6.21 -0.41
N VAL A 100 11.62 -6.80 -1.57
CA VAL A 100 10.68 -6.90 -2.68
C VAL A 100 10.00 -8.27 -2.63
N VAL A 101 8.67 -8.33 -2.54
CA VAL A 101 7.89 -9.59 -2.50
C VAL A 101 6.71 -9.55 -3.47
N ASN A 102 6.15 -10.72 -3.79
CA ASN A 102 4.89 -10.78 -4.53
C ASN A 102 3.73 -10.28 -3.65
N ALA A 103 3.01 -9.25 -4.11
CA ALA A 103 1.93 -8.64 -3.35
C ALA A 103 0.76 -9.60 -3.05
N ASN A 104 0.45 -10.54 -3.95
CA ASN A 104 -0.61 -11.53 -3.70
C ASN A 104 -0.20 -12.51 -2.61
N TYR A 105 1.05 -13.00 -2.63
CA TYR A 105 1.52 -13.90 -1.56
C TYR A 105 1.59 -13.20 -0.21
N LEU A 106 2.01 -11.92 -0.18
CA LEU A 106 1.98 -11.15 1.04
C LEU A 106 0.54 -10.95 1.55
N ARG A 107 -0.39 -10.57 0.68
CA ARG A 107 -1.81 -10.44 1.03
C ARG A 107 -2.35 -11.74 1.60
N ASP A 108 -2.15 -12.86 0.90
CA ASP A 108 -2.72 -14.14 1.30
C ASP A 108 -2.12 -14.63 2.63
N ALA A 109 -0.83 -14.33 2.90
CA ALA A 109 -0.17 -14.62 4.16
C ALA A 109 -0.74 -13.82 5.35
N ILE A 110 -1.15 -12.58 5.14
CA ILE A 110 -1.65 -11.70 6.22
C ILE A 110 -3.17 -11.66 6.35
N GLN A 111 -3.93 -12.02 5.31
CA GLN A 111 -5.38 -11.81 5.25
C GLN A 111 -6.16 -12.55 6.35
N GLY A 112 -5.63 -13.68 6.85
CA GLY A 112 -6.20 -14.40 7.99
C GLY A 112 -5.73 -13.90 9.35
N MET A 113 -4.64 -13.15 9.39
CA MET A 113 -3.99 -12.65 10.61
C MET A 113 -4.60 -11.30 11.03
N THR A 114 -5.90 -11.31 11.34
CA THR A 114 -6.66 -10.10 11.70
C THR A 114 -7.17 -10.21 13.13
N GLY A 115 -7.11 -9.11 13.89
CA GLY A 115 -7.45 -9.09 15.30
C GLY A 115 -7.01 -7.78 15.95
N LYS A 116 -7.45 -7.55 17.20
CA LYS A 116 -7.15 -6.31 17.94
C LYS A 116 -5.64 -6.06 18.13
N ASP A 117 -4.85 -7.14 18.10
CA ASP A 117 -3.41 -7.14 18.28
C ASP A 117 -2.65 -7.71 17.06
N ALA A 118 -3.24 -7.61 15.86
CA ALA A 118 -2.59 -8.07 14.63
C ALA A 118 -1.40 -7.15 14.27
N TRP A 119 -0.19 -7.61 14.56
CA TRP A 119 1.06 -7.01 14.08
C TRP A 119 1.76 -7.99 13.15
N VAL A 120 2.47 -7.47 12.14
CA VAL A 120 3.36 -8.26 11.29
C VAL A 120 4.78 -7.79 11.57
N ARG A 121 5.67 -8.69 11.97
CA ARG A 121 7.09 -8.38 12.13
C ARG A 121 7.85 -8.76 10.88
N LEU A 122 8.33 -7.77 10.15
CA LEU A 122 9.24 -7.95 9.02
C LEU A 122 10.68 -7.97 9.55
N ILE A 123 11.40 -9.08 9.34
CA ILE A 123 12.82 -9.19 9.74
C ILE A 123 13.66 -9.03 8.48
N ALA A 124 14.41 -7.95 8.45
CA ALA A 124 15.36 -7.68 7.39
C ALA A 124 16.77 -7.80 8.01
N HIS A 125 17.64 -8.63 7.42
CA HIS A 125 18.94 -8.92 7.99
C HIS A 125 20.04 -8.17 7.25
N GLU A 126 21.03 -7.67 8.00
CA GLU A 126 22.13 -6.79 7.53
C GLU A 126 22.99 -7.36 6.39
N ASN A 127 23.01 -8.68 6.21
CA ASN A 127 23.73 -9.29 5.11
C ASN A 127 22.87 -9.18 3.86
N HIS A 128 23.32 -8.43 2.85
CA HIS A 128 22.76 -8.15 1.51
C HIS A 128 22.18 -9.33 0.69
N LYS A 129 21.93 -10.48 1.30
CA LYS A 129 21.20 -11.60 0.74
C LYS A 129 19.68 -11.40 0.92
N PRO A 130 18.87 -11.74 -0.09
CA PRO A 130 17.42 -11.70 0.01
C PRO A 130 16.97 -12.71 1.06
N LYS A 131 16.50 -12.22 2.20
CA LYS A 131 16.00 -13.08 3.29
C LYS A 131 14.47 -13.20 3.19
N PRO A 132 13.91 -14.36 3.57
CA PRO A 132 12.47 -14.52 3.61
C PRO A 132 11.82 -13.46 4.50
N LEU A 133 10.68 -12.94 4.06
CA LEU A 133 9.82 -12.11 4.87
C LEU A 133 9.02 -13.02 5.79
N GLU A 134 9.43 -13.10 7.04
CA GLU A 134 8.67 -13.81 8.07
C GLU A 134 7.45 -12.99 8.49
N VAL A 135 6.33 -13.66 8.72
CA VAL A 135 5.06 -13.06 9.12
C VAL A 135 4.55 -13.86 10.32
N TYR A 136 4.44 -13.20 11.45
CA TYR A 136 3.89 -13.76 12.68
C TYR A 136 2.56 -13.06 12.99
N GLY A 137 1.59 -13.78 13.55
CA GLY A 137 0.30 -13.23 13.94
C GLY A 137 -0.60 -14.27 14.60
N GLU A 138 -1.90 -14.04 14.57
CA GLU A 138 -2.90 -14.99 15.09
C GLU A 138 -4.01 -15.25 14.07
N VAL A 139 -4.43 -16.52 13.93
CA VAL A 139 -5.58 -16.93 13.11
C VAL A 139 -6.56 -17.66 14.02
N ALA A 140 -7.78 -17.14 14.15
CA ALA A 140 -8.82 -17.70 15.03
C ALA A 140 -8.36 -17.92 16.48
N GLY A 141 -7.56 -16.99 17.02
CA GLY A 141 -7.01 -17.05 18.38
C GLY A 141 -5.89 -18.08 18.57
N GLN A 142 -5.31 -18.60 17.48
CA GLN A 142 -4.14 -19.47 17.52
C GLN A 142 -2.93 -18.76 16.91
N PRO A 143 -1.73 -18.88 17.50
CA PRO A 143 -0.50 -18.37 16.89
C PRO A 143 -0.30 -18.93 15.48
N ALA A 144 0.02 -18.05 14.55
CA ALA A 144 0.22 -18.39 13.15
C ALA A 144 1.55 -17.84 12.65
N TYR A 145 2.14 -18.57 11.71
CA TYR A 145 3.41 -18.24 11.08
C TYR A 145 3.30 -18.46 9.57
N ALA A 146 3.80 -17.49 8.80
CA ALA A 146 3.94 -17.58 7.36
C ALA A 146 5.29 -17.02 6.92
N VAL A 147 5.73 -17.44 5.74
CA VAL A 147 6.97 -16.96 5.11
C VAL A 147 6.70 -16.58 3.68
N VAL A 148 7.06 -15.36 3.31
CA VAL A 148 6.98 -14.87 1.93
C VAL A 148 8.38 -14.67 1.41
N MET A 149 8.76 -15.41 0.37
CA MET A 149 10.09 -15.25 -0.19
C MET A 149 10.20 -13.95 -1.00
N PRO A 150 11.33 -13.22 -0.88
CA PRO A 150 11.61 -12.10 -1.76
C PRO A 150 11.70 -12.51 -3.22
N ILE A 151 11.33 -11.57 -4.09
CA ILE A 151 11.65 -11.55 -5.50
C ILE A 151 13.02 -10.88 -5.61
N VAL A 152 14.02 -11.58 -6.12
CA VAL A 152 15.29 -10.95 -6.47
C VAL A 152 15.19 -10.34 -7.86
N PRO A 153 15.50 -9.05 -8.03
CA PRO A 153 15.40 -8.37 -9.33
C PRO A 153 16.20 -9.04 -10.46
N TRP A 154 17.36 -9.66 -10.17
CA TRP A 154 18.19 -10.31 -11.19
C TRP A 154 17.74 -11.72 -11.63
N MET A 155 16.72 -12.32 -10.98
CA MET A 155 16.10 -13.57 -11.47
C MET A 155 15.24 -13.39 -12.74
N ALA A 156 15.10 -12.15 -13.23
CA ALA A 156 14.38 -11.84 -14.46
C ALA A 156 15.27 -11.78 -15.72
N GLY A 157 16.61 -11.94 -15.63
CA GLY A 157 17.45 -11.69 -16.81
C GLY A 157 18.90 -12.19 -16.88
N GLU A 158 19.56 -12.67 -15.82
CA GLU A 158 20.96 -13.13 -15.94
C GLU A 158 21.26 -14.45 -15.21
N GLU A 159 22.31 -15.11 -15.71
CA GLU A 159 22.65 -16.53 -15.58
C GLU A 159 22.66 -17.11 -14.15
N SER A 160 22.36 -18.41 -14.12
CA SER A 160 22.15 -19.27 -12.96
C SER A 160 23.20 -19.16 -11.85
N PHE A 161 22.77 -18.73 -10.67
CA PHE A 161 23.28 -19.27 -9.41
C PHE A 161 22.38 -20.43 -8.99
N GLU A 162 22.80 -21.66 -9.28
CA GLU A 162 22.13 -22.87 -8.78
C GLU A 162 22.30 -23.05 -7.26
N GLU A 163 23.23 -22.34 -6.62
CA GLU A 163 23.64 -22.64 -5.24
C GLU A 163 22.79 -22.03 -4.12
N ASP A 164 21.96 -21.01 -4.38
CA ASP A 164 21.19 -20.30 -3.33
C ASP A 164 19.67 -20.32 -3.57
N LYS A 165 19.15 -21.30 -4.34
CA LYS A 165 17.70 -21.56 -4.33
C LYS A 165 17.29 -22.03 -2.94
N PRO A 166 16.32 -21.38 -2.28
CA PRO A 166 15.79 -21.90 -1.02
C PRO A 166 15.29 -23.33 -1.27
N LYS A 167 15.78 -24.30 -0.48
CA LYS A 167 15.52 -25.74 -0.65
C LYS A 167 14.03 -26.15 -0.74
N TRP A 168 13.12 -25.23 -0.42
CA TRP A 168 11.68 -25.42 -0.40
C TRP A 168 10.94 -24.78 -1.58
N ARG A 169 11.63 -24.07 -2.49
CA ARG A 169 11.01 -23.62 -3.75
C ARG A 169 10.84 -24.82 -4.68
N PRO A 170 9.65 -25.05 -5.28
CA PRO A 170 9.50 -26.05 -6.33
C PRO A 170 10.55 -25.82 -7.42
N GLY A 171 11.22 -26.89 -7.85
CA GLY A 171 12.08 -26.83 -9.03
C GLY A 171 11.24 -26.42 -10.24
N ARG A 172 11.80 -25.62 -11.14
CA ARG A 172 11.26 -25.58 -12.51
C ARG A 172 11.58 -26.94 -13.10
N GLU A 173 10.58 -27.81 -13.25
CA GLU A 173 10.72 -28.95 -14.14
C GLU A 173 11.04 -28.38 -15.54
N GLY A 174 12.17 -28.82 -16.10
CA GLY A 174 12.62 -28.46 -17.44
C GLY A 174 11.98 -29.32 -18.51
#